data_AF-A0A967R3Z3-F1
#
_entry.id   AF-A0A967R3Z3-F1
#
_cell.length_a   1.000
_cell.length_b   1.000
_cell.length_c   1.000
_cell.angle_alpha   90.00
_cell.angle_beta   90.00
_cell.angle_gamma   90.00
#
_symmetry.space_group_name_H-M   'P 1'
#
loop_
_entity.id
_entity.type
_entity.pdbx_description
1 polymer ?
#
loop_
_entity_poly.entity_id
_entity_poly.type
_entity_poly.pdbx_seq_one_letter_code
_entity_poly.pdbx_strand_id
1 'polypeptide(L)'
;AAAFAACGALQCGFCTPGILVRTKALLDQKGSDLTAAAAAGRLGAHLCRCTGYTKIFDAIDMLASGQIPAPEPPGGLGKSGVKYEA
;
A
#
# COMPACT_ATOMS: atom_id res chain seq x y z
N ALA A 1 3.64 -3.04 5.43
CA ALA A 1 4.22 -1.72 5.10
C ALA A 1 5.01 -1.75 3.79
N ALA A 2 5.92 -2.71 3.58
CA ALA A 2 6.78 -2.75 2.38
C ALA A 2 6.04 -2.68 1.02
N ALA A 3 4.88 -3.34 0.84
CA ALA A 3 4.11 -3.20 -0.40
C ALA A 3 3.55 -1.78 -0.60
N PHE A 4 3.07 -1.13 0.48
CA PHE A 4 2.61 0.25 0.42
C PHE A 4 3.75 1.22 0.09
N ALA A 5 4.97 0.92 0.54
CA ALA A 5 6.20 1.61 0.12
C ALA A 5 6.37 1.58 -1.39
N ALA A 6 6.45 0.36 -1.91
CA ALA A 6 6.92 0.11 -3.26
C ALA A 6 5.89 0.57 -4.29
N CYS A 7 4.60 0.49 -3.96
CA CYS A 7 3.52 1.01 -4.81
C CYS A 7 3.32 2.53 -4.72
N GLY A 8 4.00 3.24 -3.80
CA GLY A 8 3.74 4.66 -3.56
C GLY A 8 2.34 4.91 -2.97
N ALA A 9 1.85 3.99 -2.14
CA ALA A 9 0.53 4.03 -1.52
C ALA A 9 0.44 4.99 -0.32
N LEU A 10 1.43 5.87 -0.14
CA LEU A 10 1.49 6.89 0.89
C LEU A 10 2.10 8.18 0.32
N GLN A 11 1.55 9.32 0.72
CA GLN A 11 2.09 10.65 0.42
C GLN A 11 2.27 11.43 1.73
N CYS A 12 1.21 12.08 2.23
CA CYS A 12 1.25 12.80 3.51
C CYS A 12 1.29 11.87 4.75
N GLY A 13 1.00 10.57 4.58
CA GLY A 13 1.05 9.56 5.63
C GLY A 13 -0.10 9.55 6.64
N PHE A 14 -0.92 10.61 6.72
CA PHE A 14 -1.95 10.74 7.78
C PHE A 14 -2.95 9.56 7.83
N CYS A 15 -3.46 9.12 6.69
CA CYS A 15 -4.41 8.01 6.63
C CYS A 15 -3.76 6.62 6.67
N THR A 16 -2.43 6.54 6.52
CA THR A 16 -1.70 5.28 6.32
C THR A 16 -1.81 4.31 7.50
N PRO A 17 -1.66 4.72 8.78
CA PRO A 17 -1.76 3.80 9.90
C PRO A 17 -3.10 3.06 9.97
N GLY A 18 -4.21 3.80 9.81
CA GLY A 18 -5.56 3.23 9.84
C GLY A 18 -5.81 2.27 8.68
N ILE A 19 -5.35 2.63 7.48
CA ILE A 19 -5.47 1.77 6.29
C ILE A 19 -4.62 0.51 6.45
N LEU A 20 -3.39 0.60 6.96
CA LEU A 20 -2.53 -0.57 7.16
C LEU A 20 -3.13 -1.57 8.15
N VAL A 21 -3.64 -1.10 9.29
CA VAL A 21 -4.29 -1.97 10.28
C VAL A 21 -5.52 -2.64 9.67
N ARG A 22 -6.34 -1.88 8.92
CA ARG A 22 -7.52 -2.44 8.27
C ARG A 22 -7.16 -3.46 7.19
N THR A 23 -6.19 -3.16 6.34
CA THR A 23 -5.70 -4.06 5.31
C THR A 23 -5.15 -5.35 5.92
N LYS A 24 -4.38 -5.26 7.01
CA LYS A 24 -3.89 -6.45 7.73
C LYS A 24 -5.04 -7.34 8.21
N ALA A 25 -6.07 -6.74 8.81
CA ALA A 25 -7.24 -7.50 9.25
C ALA A 25 -7.98 -8.17 8.08
N LEU A 26 -8.06 -7.51 6.91
CA LEU A 26 -8.66 -8.10 5.71
C LEU A 26 -7.81 -9.25 5.16
N LEU A 27 -6.49 -9.11 5.18
CA LEU A 27 -5.56 -10.14 4.72
C LEU A 27 -5.60 -11.37 5.65
N ASP A 28 -5.70 -11.17 6.97
CA ASP A 28 -5.83 -12.27 7.93
C ASP A 28 -7.13 -13.07 7.75
N GLN A 29 -8.19 -12.43 7.25
CA GLN A 29 -9.48 -13.06 7.01
C GLN A 29 -9.56 -13.77 5.66
N LYS A 30 -8.96 -13.19 4.61
CA LYS A 30 -9.13 -13.64 3.22
C LYS A 30 -7.91 -14.29 2.60
N GLY A 31 -6.71 -14.10 3.18
CA GLY A 31 -5.47 -14.57 2.60
C GLY A 31 -5.28 -14.13 1.15
N SER A 32 -4.94 -15.08 0.28
CA SER A 32 -4.74 -14.87 -1.16
C SER A 32 -6.01 -14.51 -1.94
N ASP A 33 -7.19 -14.71 -1.35
CA ASP A 33 -8.47 -14.40 -2.01
C ASP A 33 -8.87 -12.92 -1.83
N LEU A 34 -8.02 -12.12 -1.19
CA LEU A 34 -8.23 -10.68 -1.05
C LEU A 34 -8.00 -9.99 -2.40
N THR A 35 -9.03 -9.31 -2.89
CA THR A 35 -8.96 -8.49 -4.12
C THR A 35 -9.18 -7.01 -3.81
N ALA A 36 -8.63 -6.13 -4.65
CA ALA A 36 -8.87 -4.68 -4.60
C ALA A 36 -10.36 -4.33 -4.53
N ALA A 37 -11.20 -4.98 -5.34
CA ALA A 37 -12.65 -4.75 -5.34
C ALA A 37 -13.29 -5.09 -3.98
N ALA A 38 -12.89 -6.21 -3.38
CA ALA A 38 -13.36 -6.59 -2.05
C ALA A 38 -12.84 -5.62 -0.97
N ALA A 39 -11.63 -5.10 -1.13
CA ALA A 39 -11.05 -4.13 -0.21
C ALA A 39 -11.71 -2.75 -0.31
N ALA A 40 -12.14 -2.31 -1.50
CA ALA A 40 -12.79 -1.01 -1.72
C ALA A 40 -14.05 -0.83 -0.86
N GLY A 41 -14.94 -1.83 -0.85
CA GLY A 41 -16.16 -1.81 -0.02
C GLY A 41 -15.88 -1.89 1.49
N ARG A 42 -14.66 -2.23 1.89
CA ARG A 42 -14.24 -2.33 3.30
C ARG A 42 -13.49 -1.07 3.74
N LEU A 43 -12.79 -0.38 2.84
CA LEU A 43 -11.99 0.80 3.13
C LEU A 43 -12.77 2.13 3.11
N GLY A 44 -14.09 2.13 2.90
CA GLY A 44 -14.90 3.36 2.82
C GLY A 44 -14.84 4.28 4.05
N ALA A 45 -14.55 3.74 5.25
CA ALA A 45 -14.36 4.53 6.47
C ALA A 45 -12.95 5.14 6.61
N HIS A 46 -12.00 4.76 5.74
CA HIS A 46 -10.63 5.24 5.76
C HIS A 46 -10.41 6.23 4.62
N LEU A 47 -10.64 7.51 4.93
CA LEU A 47 -10.54 8.60 3.96
C LEU A 47 -9.08 8.93 3.61
N CYS A 48 -8.75 8.91 2.31
CA CYS A 48 -7.46 9.37 1.79
C CYS A 48 -7.68 10.49 0.79
N ARG A 49 -7.06 11.66 1.04
CA ARG A 49 -7.14 12.81 0.14
C ARG A 49 -6.00 12.87 -0.87
N CYS A 50 -4.87 12.24 -0.59
CA CYS A 50 -3.65 12.41 -1.38
C CYS A 50 -3.50 11.37 -2.50
N THR A 51 -3.71 10.08 -2.20
CA THR A 51 -3.41 9.00 -3.16
C THR A 51 -4.54 8.70 -4.14
N GLY A 52 -5.77 9.12 -3.83
CA GLY A 52 -6.95 8.75 -4.63
C GLY A 52 -7.27 7.25 -4.64
N TYR A 53 -6.75 6.48 -3.69
CA TYR A 53 -6.93 5.03 -3.49
C TYR A 53 -6.29 4.08 -4.51
N THR A 54 -6.02 4.50 -5.75
CA THR A 54 -5.46 3.59 -6.77
C THR A 54 -4.20 2.86 -6.28
N LYS A 55 -3.22 3.60 -5.75
CA LYS A 55 -1.97 3.00 -5.24
C LYS A 55 -2.15 2.17 -3.97
N ILE A 56 -3.18 2.45 -3.18
CA ILE A 56 -3.52 1.63 -2.01
C ILE A 56 -4.07 0.28 -2.46
N PHE A 57 -4.91 0.25 -3.49
CA PHE A 57 -5.42 -1.00 -4.04
C PHE A 57 -4.33 -1.81 -4.74
N ASP A 58 -3.44 -1.17 -5.52
CA ASP A 58 -2.25 -1.82 -6.10
C ASP A 58 -1.43 -2.54 -5.00
N ALA A 59 -1.19 -1.86 -3.86
CA ALA A 59 -0.45 -2.42 -2.74
C ALA A 59 -1.18 -3.60 -2.05
N ILE A 60 -2.51 -3.58 -2.04
CA ILE A 60 -3.33 -4.65 -1.44
C ILE A 60 -3.28 -5.91 -2.32
N ASP A 61 -3.44 -5.76 -3.64
CA ASP A 61 -3.35 -6.89 -4.56
C ASP A 61 -1.95 -7.53 -4.52
N MET A 62 -0.89 -6.71 -4.41
CA MET A 62 0.48 -7.20 -4.25
C MET A 62 0.72 -7.93 -2.92
N LEU A 63 0.07 -7.49 -1.83
CA LEU A 63 0.13 -8.22 -0.56
C LEU A 63 -0.61 -9.56 -0.65
N ALA A 64 -1.78 -9.59 -1.31
CA ALA A 64 -2.57 -10.80 -1.48
C ALA A 64 -1.85 -11.84 -2.35
N SER A 65 -1.15 -11.39 -3.40
CA SER A 65 -0.34 -12.26 -4.27
C SER A 65 1.00 -12.69 -3.68
N GLY A 66 1.41 -12.10 -2.53
CA GLY A 66 2.71 -12.34 -1.92
C GLY A 66 3.89 -11.73 -2.71
N GLN A 67 3.62 -10.94 -3.74
CA GLN A 67 4.64 -10.31 -4.58
C GLN A 67 4.88 -8.86 -4.12
N ILE A 68 5.79 -8.68 -3.18
CA ILE A 68 6.23 -7.34 -2.76
C ILE A 68 7.38 -6.91 -3.68
N PRO A 69 7.18 -5.97 -4.63
CA PRO A 69 8.26 -5.56 -5.52
C PRO A 69 9.38 -4.91 -4.71
N ALA A 70 10.62 -5.23 -5.08
CA ALA A 70 11.78 -4.55 -4.55
C ALA A 70 11.71 -3.08 -4.95
N PRO A 71 11.91 -2.13 -4.02
CA PRO A 71 11.90 -0.72 -4.37
C PRO A 71 13.11 -0.44 -5.27
N GLU A 72 12.87 0.16 -6.44
CA GLU A 72 13.93 0.37 -7.44
C GLU A 72 14.96 1.40 -6.95
N PRO A 73 16.27 1.11 -7.03
CA PRO A 73 17.30 2.06 -6.66
C PRO A 73 17.41 3.17 -7.73
N PRO A 74 17.73 4.41 -7.33
CA PRO A 74 17.86 5.52 -8.27
C PRO A 74 19.14 5.36 -9.10
N GLY A 75 19.03 5.17 -10.41
CA GLY A 75 20.21 5.13 -11.27
C GLY A 75 20.62 6.53 -11.77
N GLY A 76 21.62 7.20 -11.17
CA GLY A 76 22.27 8.43 -11.70
C GLY A 76 22.51 9.59 -10.70
N LEU A 77 23.32 10.59 -11.05
CA LEU A 77 23.68 11.73 -10.17
C LEU A 77 22.56 12.78 -10.08
N GLY A 78 22.24 13.26 -8.86
CA GLY A 78 21.08 14.12 -8.56
C GLY A 78 19.79 13.36 -8.22
N LYS A 79 19.88 12.05 -7.98
CA LYS A 79 18.73 11.16 -7.87
C LYS A 79 18.59 10.63 -6.44
N SER A 80 17.48 10.96 -5.79
CA SER A 80 17.10 10.44 -4.48
C SER A 80 16.75 8.97 -4.55
N GLY A 81 17.29 8.18 -3.63
CA GLY A 81 16.98 6.75 -3.51
C GLY A 81 16.05 6.41 -2.38
N VAL A 82 15.67 5.13 -2.34
CA VAL A 82 14.68 4.58 -1.41
C VAL A 82 15.07 4.92 0.03
N LYS A 83 14.34 5.87 0.64
CA LYS A 83 14.37 6.08 2.09
C LYS A 83 13.10 5.50 2.70
N TYR A 84 13.28 4.58 3.64
CA TYR A 84 12.21 3.99 4.43
C TYR A 84 12.59 4.05 5.92
N GLU A 85 12.03 5.00 6.65
CA GLU A 85 12.08 5.10 8.11
C GLU A 85 10.63 5.20 8.64
N ALA A 86 10.44 4.74 9.89
CA ALA A 86 9.20 4.29 10.54
C ALA A 86 7.87 4.95 10.15
#